data_AF-A0A1S8AZV3-F1
#
_entry.id   AF-A0A1S8AZV3-F1
#
_cell.length_a   1.000
_cell.length_b   1.000
_cell.length_c   1.000
_cell.angle_alpha   90.00
_cell.angle_beta   90.00
_cell.angle_gamma   90.00
#
_symmetry.space_group_name_H-M   'P 1'
#
loop_
_entity.id
_entity.type
_entity.pdbx_description
1 polymer ?
#
loop_
_entity_poly.entity_id
_entity_poly.type
_entity_poly.pdbx_seq_one_letter_code
_entity_poly.pdbx_strand_id
1 'polypeptide(L)'
;MNRPCSRRGLLASVVTTVAVTTGGFEYTSGGPTGPPLDSGTVPADWFECDEVSRPDPEPPDGGTLESRTYPSSPSSLDDDMVEYVTAFERAYRHNAFLGQYGAAARTVALRRTDGRVESVGSSTDPDAVMVAIRYDLTTGTGGSSVEPRDRWDIRVVYYVDENAVLRARYHGVAEELRFEPDPRTQGELVACFA
;
A
#
# COMPACT_ATOMS: atom_id res chain seq x y z
N MET A 1 71.16 -36.84 -35.48
CA MET A 1 71.31 -35.66 -34.61
C MET A 1 70.04 -34.83 -34.68
N ASN A 2 69.40 -34.66 -33.51
CA ASN A 2 68.58 -33.54 -33.03
C ASN A 2 67.23 -33.19 -33.68
N ARG A 3 66.13 -33.50 -32.95
CA ARG A 3 64.91 -32.67 -32.89
C ARG A 3 65.22 -31.36 -32.16
N PRO A 4 64.51 -30.24 -32.45
CA PRO A 4 63.45 -29.83 -31.51
C PRO A 4 62.21 -29.09 -32.10
N CYS A 5 61.16 -29.10 -31.28
CA CYS A 5 60.04 -28.15 -31.08
C CYS A 5 59.18 -27.70 -32.28
N SER A 6 57.90 -28.12 -32.38
CA SER A 6 56.75 -27.73 -31.54
C SER A 6 56.54 -26.21 -31.46
N ARG A 7 55.50 -25.71 -32.13
CA ARG A 7 54.45 -24.84 -31.56
C ARG A 7 53.12 -25.07 -32.30
N ARG A 8 52.26 -25.93 -31.74
CA ARG A 8 50.82 -25.90 -32.03
C ARG A 8 50.27 -24.59 -31.44
N GLY A 9 49.71 -23.73 -32.28
CA GLY A 9 48.92 -22.58 -31.83
C GLY A 9 47.58 -23.08 -31.29
N LEU A 10 47.42 -23.08 -29.97
CA LEU A 10 46.13 -23.27 -29.32
C LEU A 10 45.34 -21.96 -29.46
N LEU A 11 44.24 -22.00 -30.19
CA LEU A 11 43.20 -20.97 -30.14
C LEU A 11 42.55 -21.07 -28.76
N ALA A 12 42.90 -20.15 -27.87
CA ALA A 12 42.21 -19.97 -26.60
C ALA A 12 40.88 -19.25 -26.89
N SER A 13 39.81 -20.02 -27.01
CA SER A 13 38.44 -19.50 -26.99
C SER A 13 38.15 -18.95 -25.59
N VAL A 14 38.22 -17.63 -25.42
CA VAL A 14 37.72 -16.95 -24.24
C VAL A 14 36.20 -16.89 -24.37
N VAL A 15 35.49 -17.72 -23.61
CA VAL A 15 34.05 -17.59 -23.40
C VAL A 15 33.87 -16.40 -22.46
N THR A 16 33.50 -15.25 -22.99
CA THR A 16 33.03 -14.11 -22.21
C THR A 16 31.64 -14.44 -21.68
N THR A 17 31.57 -14.89 -20.43
CA THR A 17 30.32 -14.97 -19.68
C THR A 17 29.86 -13.53 -19.43
N VAL A 18 28.91 -13.06 -20.22
CA VAL A 18 28.17 -11.83 -19.91
C VAL A 18 27.23 -12.19 -18.77
N ALA A 19 27.66 -11.90 -17.54
CA ALA A 19 26.78 -11.88 -16.39
C ALA A 19 25.78 -10.74 -16.61
N VAL A 20 24.56 -11.08 -17.02
CA VAL A 20 23.43 -10.16 -16.96
C VAL A 20 23.12 -9.98 -15.48
N THR A 21 23.63 -8.89 -14.90
CA THR A 21 23.14 -8.42 -13.61
C THR A 21 21.73 -7.92 -13.85
N THR A 22 20.75 -8.81 -13.69
CA THR A 22 19.40 -8.37 -13.37
C THR A 22 19.54 -7.52 -12.13
N GLY A 23 19.35 -6.21 -12.27
CA GLY A 23 19.15 -5.29 -11.15
C GLY A 23 17.86 -5.68 -10.45
N GLY A 24 17.93 -6.76 -9.67
CA GLY A 24 17.01 -7.02 -8.59
C GLY A 24 17.25 -5.90 -7.60
N PHE A 25 16.27 -5.00 -7.49
CA PHE A 25 16.15 -4.19 -6.31
C PHE A 25 16.00 -5.17 -5.16
N GLU A 26 17.11 -5.43 -4.46
CA GLU A 26 17.05 -5.93 -3.09
C GLU A 26 16.36 -4.81 -2.32
N TYR A 27 15.03 -4.89 -2.23
CA TYR A 27 14.31 -4.25 -1.16
C TYR A 27 14.91 -4.82 0.12
N THR A 28 15.86 -4.11 0.71
CA THR A 28 16.19 -4.27 2.11
C THR A 28 14.90 -4.01 2.87
N SER A 29 14.22 -5.08 3.26
CA SER A 29 13.15 -5.09 4.25
C SER A 29 13.74 -4.67 5.59
N GLY A 30 14.11 -3.40 5.70
CA GLY A 30 14.33 -2.70 6.96
C GLY A 30 13.00 -2.15 7.44
N GLY A 31 12.01 -3.02 7.62
CA GLY A 31 10.88 -2.67 8.48
C GLY A 31 11.43 -2.51 9.90
N PRO A 32 10.94 -1.54 10.70
CA PRO A 32 11.37 -1.42 12.08
C PRO A 32 11.13 -2.76 12.76
N THR A 33 12.20 -3.41 13.21
CA THR A 33 12.13 -4.61 14.04
C THR A 33 11.73 -4.15 15.44
N GLY A 34 10.47 -3.74 15.57
CA GLY A 34 9.88 -3.47 16.88
C GLY A 34 9.81 -4.77 17.69
N PRO A 35 9.75 -4.66 19.03
CA PRO A 35 9.53 -5.83 19.87
C PRO A 35 8.26 -6.58 19.41
N PRO A 36 8.22 -7.92 19.55
CA PRO A 36 7.01 -8.68 19.25
C PRO A 36 5.82 -8.06 19.99
N LEU A 37 4.71 -7.87 19.27
CA LEU A 37 3.48 -7.30 19.85
C LEU A 37 2.86 -8.34 20.79
N ASP A 38 3.23 -8.32 22.08
CA ASP A 38 2.72 -9.26 23.09
C ASP A 38 1.18 -9.22 23.22
N SER A 39 0.55 -8.07 22.94
CA SER A 39 -0.90 -7.87 22.93
C SER A 39 -1.55 -7.98 21.54
N GLY A 40 -0.75 -8.04 20.47
CA GLY A 40 -1.22 -7.86 19.10
C GLY A 40 -1.64 -6.43 18.73
N THR A 41 -1.72 -5.50 19.68
CA THR A 41 -1.98 -4.07 19.42
C THR A 41 -0.68 -3.30 19.27
N VAL A 42 -0.74 -2.15 18.61
CA VAL A 42 0.41 -1.25 18.47
C VAL A 42 0.40 -0.21 19.60
N PRO A 43 1.48 -0.08 20.39
CA PRO A 43 1.61 0.98 21.39
C PRO A 43 1.38 2.38 20.81
N ALA A 44 0.69 3.25 21.56
CA ALA A 44 0.38 4.60 21.13
C ALA A 44 1.63 5.49 20.93
N ASP A 45 2.73 5.21 21.65
CA ASP A 45 4.01 5.89 21.53
C ASP A 45 4.87 5.42 20.35
N TRP A 46 4.40 4.44 19.57
CA TRP A 46 5.12 3.93 18.40
C TRP A 46 5.10 4.92 17.22
N PHE A 47 4.12 5.82 17.17
CA PHE A 47 3.93 6.72 16.05
C PHE A 47 3.94 8.19 16.48
N GLU A 48 4.61 9.02 15.69
CA GLU A 48 4.54 10.47 15.82
C GLU A 48 3.41 10.99 14.92
N CYS A 49 2.34 11.55 15.52
CA CYS A 49 1.16 11.98 14.77
C CYS A 49 1.40 13.16 13.83
N ASP A 50 2.55 13.83 13.93
CA ASP A 50 2.98 14.85 12.98
C ASP A 50 3.50 14.23 11.66
N GLU A 51 3.78 12.92 11.62
CA GLU A 51 4.30 12.18 10.46
C GLU A 51 3.23 11.39 9.69
N VAL A 52 1.95 11.74 9.83
CA VAL A 52 0.85 11.09 9.10
C VAL A 52 1.06 11.20 7.59
N SER A 53 1.17 10.06 6.92
CA SER A 53 1.50 9.96 5.49
C SER A 53 0.28 10.05 4.56
N ARG A 54 -0.85 10.54 5.08
CA ARG A 54 -2.13 10.58 4.37
C ARG A 54 -2.19 11.71 3.34
N PRO A 55 -2.64 11.46 2.09
CA PRO A 55 -2.83 12.51 1.09
C PRO A 55 -3.86 13.56 1.53
N ASP A 56 -3.45 14.81 1.61
CA ASP A 56 -4.30 15.96 1.91
C ASP A 56 -3.98 17.15 0.98
N PRO A 57 -4.37 17.06 -0.30
CA PRO A 57 -4.06 18.11 -1.27
C PRO A 57 -4.97 19.32 -1.06
N GLU A 58 -4.41 20.50 -1.25
CA GLU A 58 -5.19 21.72 -1.41
C GLU A 58 -6.10 21.61 -2.65
N PRO A 59 -7.34 22.13 -2.60
CA PRO A 59 -8.22 22.15 -3.76
C PRO A 59 -7.56 22.93 -4.91
N PRO A 60 -7.47 22.36 -6.12
CA PRO A 60 -6.85 23.06 -7.24
C PRO A 60 -7.73 24.20 -7.75
N ASP A 61 -7.12 25.36 -8.01
CA ASP A 61 -7.79 26.48 -8.68
C ASP A 61 -8.34 26.06 -10.05
N GLY A 62 -9.65 26.18 -10.23
CA GLY A 62 -10.32 25.83 -11.49
C GLY A 62 -10.36 24.34 -11.82
N GLY A 63 -10.06 23.46 -10.85
CA GLY A 63 -10.29 22.02 -10.99
C GLY A 63 -11.77 21.64 -10.89
N THR A 64 -12.11 20.44 -11.35
CA THR A 64 -13.48 19.90 -11.23
C THR A 64 -13.69 18.96 -10.05
N LEU A 65 -12.61 18.48 -9.45
CA LEU A 65 -12.66 17.65 -8.26
C LEU A 65 -12.13 18.46 -7.08
N GLU A 66 -12.89 18.43 -5.99
CA GLU A 66 -12.46 18.95 -4.69
C GLU A 66 -11.84 17.83 -3.84
N SER A 67 -11.04 18.20 -2.84
CA SER A 67 -10.54 17.24 -1.85
C SER A 67 -11.71 16.61 -1.08
N ARG A 68 -11.58 15.34 -0.74
CA ARG A 68 -12.58 14.59 0.01
C ARG A 68 -12.19 14.50 1.47
N THR A 69 -13.11 14.86 2.37
CA THR A 69 -12.93 14.70 3.81
C THR A 69 -12.83 13.22 4.19
N TYR A 70 -11.85 12.89 5.01
CA TYR A 70 -11.73 11.57 5.62
C TYR A 70 -12.78 11.38 6.72
N PRO A 71 -13.23 10.13 6.96
CA PRO A 71 -14.09 9.87 8.11
C PRO A 71 -13.36 10.20 9.42
N SER A 72 -14.12 10.64 10.43
CA SER A 72 -13.62 10.84 11.81
C SER A 72 -13.23 9.52 12.47
N SER A 73 -12.79 9.53 13.74
CA SER A 73 -12.62 8.27 14.49
C SER A 73 -13.92 7.45 14.46
N PRO A 74 -13.86 6.12 14.30
CA PRO A 74 -15.03 5.27 14.48
C PRO A 74 -15.50 5.36 15.94
N SER A 75 -16.81 5.25 16.16
CA SER A 75 -17.39 5.24 17.51
C SER A 75 -17.29 3.89 18.21
N SER A 76 -17.05 2.83 17.44
CA SER A 76 -16.99 1.44 17.86
C SER A 76 -16.21 0.61 16.85
N LEU A 77 -15.62 -0.50 17.31
CA LEU A 77 -14.82 -1.42 16.52
C LEU A 77 -15.60 -2.70 16.20
N ASP A 78 -16.73 -2.56 15.51
CA ASP A 78 -17.67 -3.64 15.18
C ASP A 78 -17.64 -4.03 13.68
N ASP A 79 -18.63 -4.78 13.21
CA ASP A 79 -18.72 -5.26 11.83
C ASP A 79 -18.81 -4.12 10.78
N ASP A 80 -19.22 -2.91 11.17
CA ASP A 80 -19.29 -1.75 10.29
C ASP A 80 -17.89 -1.20 9.92
N MET A 81 -16.83 -1.73 10.52
CA MET A 81 -15.44 -1.33 10.24
C MET A 81 -15.03 -1.57 8.78
N VAL A 82 -15.67 -2.51 8.08
CA VAL A 82 -15.46 -2.65 6.62
C VAL A 82 -15.99 -1.43 5.87
N GLU A 83 -17.14 -0.87 6.24
CA GLU A 83 -17.68 0.35 5.63
C GLU A 83 -16.82 1.57 5.97
N TYR A 84 -16.40 1.67 7.24
CA TYR A 84 -15.49 2.71 7.70
C TYR A 84 -14.21 2.76 6.85
N VAL A 85 -13.50 1.64 6.75
CA VAL A 85 -12.24 1.53 5.97
C VAL A 85 -12.49 1.74 4.48
N THR A 86 -13.65 1.33 3.96
CA THR A 86 -14.02 1.61 2.57
C THR A 86 -14.21 3.10 2.32
N ALA A 87 -14.85 3.82 3.24
CA ALA A 87 -14.98 5.28 3.17
C ALA A 87 -13.61 5.97 3.29
N PHE A 88 -12.75 5.48 4.18
CA PHE A 88 -11.39 5.97 4.35
C PHE A 88 -10.56 5.78 3.07
N GLU A 89 -10.53 4.57 2.49
CA GLU A 89 -9.78 4.28 1.25
C GLU A 89 -10.35 5.07 0.06
N ARG A 90 -11.66 5.31 0.01
CA ARG A 90 -12.26 6.21 -0.99
C ARG A 90 -11.68 7.62 -0.91
N ALA A 91 -11.61 8.20 0.29
CA ALA A 91 -10.99 9.50 0.49
C ALA A 91 -9.48 9.45 0.16
N TYR A 92 -8.77 8.43 0.62
CA TYR A 92 -7.35 8.23 0.36
C TYR A 92 -7.01 8.24 -1.13
N ARG A 93 -7.73 7.43 -1.92
CA ARG A 93 -7.47 7.30 -3.36
C ARG A 93 -7.92 8.51 -4.15
N HIS A 94 -9.02 9.15 -3.73
CA HIS A 94 -9.48 10.41 -4.31
C HIS A 94 -8.44 11.51 -4.11
N ASN A 95 -8.00 11.72 -2.87
CA ASN A 95 -7.05 12.77 -2.53
C ASN A 95 -5.66 12.49 -3.08
N ALA A 96 -5.20 11.23 -3.10
CA ALA A 96 -3.95 10.87 -3.77
C ALA A 96 -3.98 11.21 -5.28
N PHE A 97 -5.10 10.93 -5.95
CA PHE A 97 -5.26 11.22 -7.36
C PHE A 97 -5.35 12.74 -7.61
N LEU A 98 -6.08 13.46 -6.76
CA LEU A 98 -6.16 14.91 -6.84
C LEU A 98 -4.80 15.56 -6.60
N GLY A 99 -4.04 15.13 -5.60
CA GLY A 99 -2.69 15.64 -5.34
C GLY A 99 -1.72 15.35 -6.48
N GLN A 100 -1.88 14.22 -7.18
CA GLN A 100 -1.03 13.88 -8.32
C GLN A 100 -1.37 14.69 -9.59
N TYR A 101 -2.65 14.95 -9.87
CA TYR A 101 -3.09 15.51 -11.16
C TYR A 101 -3.69 16.92 -11.08
N GLY A 102 -3.93 17.45 -9.88
CA GLY A 102 -4.46 18.79 -9.63
C GLY A 102 -5.70 19.09 -10.47
N ALA A 103 -5.72 20.25 -11.13
CA ALA A 103 -6.83 20.69 -11.97
C ALA A 103 -7.14 19.76 -13.17
N ALA A 104 -6.22 18.87 -13.53
CA ALA A 104 -6.47 17.87 -14.57
C ALA A 104 -7.30 16.68 -14.07
N ALA A 105 -7.44 16.47 -12.75
CA ALA A 105 -8.22 15.37 -12.20
C ALA A 105 -9.73 15.53 -12.51
N ARG A 106 -10.37 14.48 -13.06
CA ARG A 106 -11.79 14.52 -13.48
C ARG A 106 -12.66 13.49 -12.79
N THR A 107 -12.21 12.25 -12.75
CA THR A 107 -13.02 11.15 -12.22
C THR A 107 -12.16 10.28 -11.32
N VAL A 108 -12.69 9.95 -10.15
CA VAL A 108 -12.19 8.88 -9.28
C VAL A 108 -13.39 8.13 -8.75
N ALA A 109 -13.47 6.83 -9.02
CA ALA A 109 -14.53 5.97 -8.51
C ALA A 109 -13.94 4.67 -7.97
N LEU A 110 -14.19 4.40 -6.70
CA LEU A 110 -13.78 3.17 -6.03
C LEU A 110 -15.01 2.32 -5.72
N ARG A 111 -15.01 1.09 -6.22
CA ARG A 111 -16.04 0.08 -5.97
C ARG A 111 -15.45 -1.09 -5.19
N ARG A 112 -15.82 -1.22 -3.91
CA ARG A 112 -15.47 -2.41 -3.12
C ARG A 112 -16.12 -3.64 -3.74
N THR A 113 -15.34 -4.69 -3.91
CA THR A 113 -15.79 -5.99 -4.40
C THR A 113 -15.80 -7.05 -3.31
N ASP A 114 -14.99 -6.87 -2.26
CA ASP A 114 -14.92 -7.77 -1.12
C ASP A 114 -14.40 -7.07 0.13
N GLY A 115 -14.65 -7.64 1.30
CA GLY A 115 -14.22 -7.09 2.59
C GLY A 115 -14.26 -8.12 3.70
N ARG A 116 -13.27 -8.06 4.59
CA ARG A 116 -13.14 -8.93 5.75
C ARG A 116 -12.62 -8.13 6.95
N VAL A 117 -13.15 -8.42 8.13
CA VAL A 117 -12.72 -7.86 9.40
C VAL A 117 -12.30 -8.98 10.34
N GLU A 118 -11.31 -8.72 11.19
CA GLU A 118 -10.88 -9.60 12.27
C GLU A 118 -10.49 -8.77 13.49
N SER A 119 -11.05 -9.13 14.64
CA SER A 119 -10.75 -8.49 15.93
C SER A 119 -9.33 -8.82 16.38
N VAL A 120 -8.68 -7.84 17.00
CA VAL A 120 -7.42 -7.99 17.71
C VAL A 120 -7.70 -7.80 19.20
N GLY A 121 -7.19 -8.71 20.03
CA GLY A 121 -7.52 -8.75 21.46
C GLY A 121 -8.79 -9.57 21.72
N SER A 122 -9.73 -9.00 22.47
CA SER A 122 -10.99 -9.67 22.80
C SER A 122 -11.96 -9.68 21.62
N SER A 123 -12.65 -10.80 21.39
CA SER A 123 -13.65 -10.89 20.30
C SER A 123 -14.96 -10.18 20.60
N THR A 124 -15.23 -9.83 21.86
CA THR A 124 -16.46 -9.15 22.29
C THR A 124 -16.26 -7.67 22.59
N ASP A 125 -15.00 -7.27 22.80
CA ASP A 125 -14.61 -5.89 23.10
C ASP A 125 -13.20 -5.68 22.54
N PRO A 126 -13.05 -5.60 21.21
CA PRO A 126 -11.76 -5.57 20.57
C PRO A 126 -11.01 -4.28 20.88
N ASP A 127 -9.73 -4.41 21.24
CA ASP A 127 -8.84 -3.26 21.42
C ASP A 127 -8.48 -2.64 20.07
N ALA A 128 -8.48 -3.46 19.00
CA ALA A 128 -8.21 -3.04 17.64
C ALA A 128 -8.87 -4.00 16.64
N VAL A 129 -8.92 -3.60 15.37
CA VAL A 129 -9.39 -4.46 14.27
C VAL A 129 -8.44 -4.42 13.09
N MET A 130 -8.33 -5.58 12.43
CA MET A 130 -7.72 -5.73 11.13
C MET A 130 -8.81 -5.77 10.07
N VAL A 131 -8.70 -4.96 9.04
CA VAL A 131 -9.69 -4.88 7.96
C VAL A 131 -8.97 -5.02 6.62
N ALA A 132 -9.32 -6.06 5.87
CA ALA A 132 -8.86 -6.24 4.50
C ALA A 132 -10.01 -5.87 3.56
N ILE A 133 -9.74 -5.10 2.51
CA ILE A 133 -10.71 -4.82 1.45
C ILE A 133 -10.11 -5.09 0.08
N ARG A 134 -10.97 -5.55 -0.84
CA ARG A 134 -10.68 -5.68 -2.26
C ARG A 134 -11.57 -4.71 -3.03
N TYR A 135 -11.02 -4.00 -4.00
CA TYR A 135 -11.77 -3.01 -4.76
C TYR A 135 -11.24 -2.80 -6.17
N ASP A 136 -12.12 -2.27 -7.02
CA ASP A 136 -11.77 -1.75 -8.35
C ASP A 136 -11.75 -0.22 -8.30
N LEU A 137 -10.88 0.38 -9.12
CA LEU A 137 -10.64 1.81 -9.15
C LEU A 137 -10.60 2.32 -10.59
N THR A 138 -11.54 3.20 -10.89
CA THR A 138 -11.61 3.94 -12.15
C THR A 138 -11.08 5.35 -11.93
N THR A 139 -10.16 5.81 -12.79
CA THR A 139 -9.56 7.16 -12.71
C THR A 139 -9.52 7.83 -14.07
N GLY A 140 -9.69 9.16 -14.13
CA GLY A 140 -9.69 9.91 -15.39
C GLY A 140 -9.14 11.33 -15.24
N THR A 141 -8.40 11.78 -16.26
CA THR A 141 -7.83 13.13 -16.36
C THR A 141 -8.36 13.88 -17.59
N GLY A 142 -8.52 15.19 -17.49
CA GLY A 142 -8.90 16.05 -18.61
C GLY A 142 -7.69 16.33 -19.50
N GLY A 143 -7.85 16.21 -20.81
CA GLY A 143 -6.79 16.49 -21.79
C GLY A 143 -6.39 15.31 -22.68
N SER A 144 -7.02 14.15 -22.49
CA SER A 144 -6.72 12.96 -23.30
C SER A 144 -8.03 12.44 -23.90
N SER A 145 -8.03 12.11 -25.19
CA SER A 145 -9.02 11.22 -25.83
C SER A 145 -8.93 9.78 -25.30
N VAL A 146 -8.39 9.60 -24.10
CA VAL A 146 -8.08 8.33 -23.46
C VAL A 146 -9.17 8.08 -22.43
N GLU A 147 -9.87 6.96 -22.58
CA GLU A 147 -10.91 6.52 -21.66
C GLU A 147 -10.39 6.42 -20.21
N PRO A 148 -11.30 6.46 -19.22
CA PRO A 148 -10.93 6.21 -17.83
C PRO A 148 -10.05 4.97 -17.68
N ARG A 149 -9.02 5.07 -16.85
CA ARG A 149 -8.12 3.96 -16.53
C ARG A 149 -8.73 3.16 -15.39
N ASP A 150 -9.10 1.92 -15.71
CA ASP A 150 -9.57 0.95 -14.74
C ASP A 150 -8.42 0.11 -14.18
N ARG A 151 -8.40 -0.02 -12.86
CA ARG A 151 -7.53 -0.96 -12.14
C ARG A 151 -8.41 -1.86 -11.31
N TRP A 152 -8.21 -3.16 -11.45
CA TRP A 152 -9.04 -4.19 -10.84
C TRP A 152 -8.28 -4.88 -9.71
N ASP A 153 -9.03 -5.50 -8.80
CA ASP A 153 -8.48 -6.38 -7.75
C ASP A 153 -7.38 -5.73 -6.89
N ILE A 154 -7.57 -4.44 -6.56
CA ILE A 154 -6.66 -3.76 -5.64
C ILE A 154 -6.99 -4.20 -4.22
N ARG A 155 -5.96 -4.55 -3.45
CA ARG A 155 -6.08 -5.06 -2.08
C ARG A 155 -5.27 -4.23 -1.11
N VAL A 156 -5.91 -3.92 0.01
CA VAL A 156 -5.32 -3.16 1.10
C VAL A 156 -5.77 -3.75 2.42
N VAL A 157 -4.88 -3.69 3.39
CA VAL A 157 -5.12 -4.12 4.76
C VAL A 157 -4.94 -2.91 5.65
N TYR A 158 -5.84 -2.76 6.61
CA TYR A 158 -5.86 -1.71 7.59
C TYR A 158 -5.79 -2.32 8.98
N TYR A 159 -5.07 -1.65 9.87
CA TYR A 159 -5.20 -1.81 11.32
C TYR A 159 -5.83 -0.53 11.85
N VAL A 160 -6.84 -0.67 12.70
CA VAL A 160 -7.55 0.46 13.32
C VAL A 160 -7.70 0.17 14.82
N ASP A 161 -7.29 1.13 15.63
CA ASP A 161 -7.58 1.17 17.06
C ASP A 161 -8.12 2.55 17.47
N GLU A 162 -8.24 2.79 18.77
CA GLU A 162 -8.71 4.07 19.31
C GLU A 162 -7.77 5.25 19.04
N ASN A 163 -6.49 4.99 18.74
CA ASN A 163 -5.44 6.01 18.63
C ASN A 163 -5.03 6.26 17.17
N ALA A 164 -5.05 5.23 16.33
CA ALA A 164 -4.39 5.29 15.03
C ALA A 164 -5.04 4.41 13.95
N VAL A 165 -4.76 4.77 12.70
CA VAL A 165 -5.06 3.97 11.51
C VAL A 165 -3.77 3.72 10.75
N LEU A 166 -3.44 2.45 10.53
CA LEU A 166 -2.32 2.02 9.72
C LEU A 166 -2.83 1.39 8.42
N ARG A 167 -2.14 1.67 7.32
CA ARG A 167 -2.50 1.19 5.99
C ARG A 167 -1.34 0.44 5.35
N ALA A 168 -1.58 -0.77 4.89
CA ALA A 168 -0.63 -1.51 4.07
C ALA A 168 -1.26 -1.97 2.76
N ARG A 169 -0.49 -1.90 1.68
CA ARG A 169 -0.96 -2.30 0.35
C ARG A 169 -0.39 -3.65 -0.04
N TYR A 170 -1.25 -4.55 -0.47
CA TYR A 170 -0.82 -5.82 -1.03
C TYR A 170 -0.44 -5.64 -2.51
N HIS A 171 0.74 -6.13 -2.86
CA HIS A 171 1.31 -6.05 -4.22
C HIS A 171 1.41 -7.42 -4.92
N GLY A 172 1.02 -8.51 -4.24
CA GLY A 172 1.11 -9.87 -4.78
C GLY A 172 -0.13 -10.31 -5.56
N VAL A 173 -0.15 -11.60 -5.87
CA VAL A 173 -1.29 -12.31 -6.46
C VAL A 173 -1.77 -13.37 -5.47
N ALA A 174 -2.85 -13.09 -4.76
CA ALA A 174 -3.54 -14.08 -3.91
C ALA A 174 -4.93 -14.31 -4.49
N GLU A 175 -5.55 -15.46 -4.28
CA GLU A 175 -6.96 -15.63 -4.68
C GLU A 175 -7.91 -15.14 -3.57
N GLU A 176 -7.50 -15.37 -2.31
CA GLU A 176 -8.26 -15.02 -1.12
C GLU A 176 -7.84 -13.66 -0.54
N LEU A 177 -8.78 -13.01 0.16
CA LEU A 177 -8.54 -11.81 0.92
C LEU A 177 -7.90 -12.16 2.27
N ARG A 178 -6.65 -11.73 2.46
CA ARG A 178 -5.84 -12.02 3.65
C ARG A 178 -5.41 -10.73 4.33
N PHE A 179 -5.05 -10.84 5.61
CA PHE A 179 -4.43 -9.77 6.38
C PHE A 179 -2.91 -9.70 6.15
N GLU A 180 -2.51 -9.78 4.88
CA GLU A 180 -1.12 -9.71 4.43
C GLU A 180 -1.00 -8.60 3.35
N PRO A 181 0.00 -7.70 3.43
CA PRO A 181 0.95 -7.54 4.53
C PRO A 181 0.28 -7.01 5.81
N ASP A 182 0.89 -7.28 6.96
CA ASP A 182 0.43 -6.82 8.27
C ASP A 182 0.74 -5.31 8.44
N PRO A 183 -0.26 -4.42 8.55
CA PRO A 183 -0.04 -2.99 8.67
C PRO A 183 0.71 -2.56 9.93
N ARG A 184 0.70 -3.39 10.98
CA ARG A 184 1.41 -3.10 12.23
C ARG A 184 2.93 -3.17 12.09
N THR A 185 3.42 -3.86 11.05
CA THR A 185 4.86 -4.04 10.79
C THR A 185 5.32 -3.48 9.45
N GLN A 186 4.42 -3.43 8.46
CA GLN A 186 4.71 -3.05 7.07
C GLN A 186 3.77 -1.96 6.55
N GLY A 187 2.95 -1.36 7.43
CA GLY A 187 2.02 -0.30 7.08
C GLY A 187 2.59 1.09 7.33
N GLU A 188 1.85 2.07 6.83
CA GLU A 188 2.10 3.50 7.01
C GLU A 188 1.01 4.07 7.92
N LEU A 189 1.39 5.02 8.79
CA LEU A 189 0.43 5.79 9.60
C LEU A 189 -0.37 6.72 8.70
N VAL A 190 -1.68 6.52 8.65
CA VAL A 190 -2.59 7.33 7.82
C VAL A 190 -3.60 8.12 8.63
N ALA A 191 -3.79 7.84 9.91
CA ALA A 191 -4.53 8.76 10.79
C ALA A 191 -4.08 8.58 12.25
N CYS A 192 -4.20 9.65 13.01
CA CYS A 192 -4.19 9.65 14.46
C CYS A 192 -5.50 10.23 14.98
N PHE A 193 -5.93 9.76 16.14
CA PHE A 193 -7.06 10.24 16.91
C PHE A 193 -6.55 10.64 18.29
N ALA A 194 -6.92 11.84 18.75
CA ALA A 194 -6.47 12.45 20.00
C ALA A 194 -7.66 12.86 20.84
#